data_AF-A0A564YTZ4-F1
#
_entry.id   AF-A0A564YTZ4-F1
#
_cell.length_a   1.000
_cell.length_b   1.000
_cell.length_c   1.000
_cell.angle_alpha   90.00
_cell.angle_beta   90.00
_cell.angle_gamma   90.00
#
_symmetry.space_group_name_H-M   'P 1'
#
loop_
_entity.id
_entity.type
_entity.pdbx_description
1 polymer ?
#
loop_
_entity_poly.entity_id
_entity_poly.type
_entity_poly.pdbx_seq_one_letter_code
_entity_poly.pdbx_strand_id
1 'polypeptide(L)'
;MFSDPFSVDHSRLAEFFDFVSQTISTNLFIGASVRGTDHFLKVSPSRFILTDENVDRLVLTILFQAILHHEMDEKSCCEVLLKLDELSRGLLSLHTTGILPKPFQSIGIKWITEGVNQLFQPFIIYHLDHNRNIPPKTLLSHILVSKRKLSLSNIKSEDVEGFLTTSHLSHLLFECFFIGHHSLLPCLRIILEALKNRSIWAKRVADDLTNHQKSCPFSYCKHTTGLTEECLELDSGCLPFCKDLCLEALRFVVSGWPLGCVRESYRDGDGYLAGDLILFNEPAVFHDKSIWYPHKPCNTETDLHSFLPFGRHGCKTSNSLTSRVILNSKIVFMPRFHIYRILLATIVHLFTKCSIK
;
A
#
# COMPACT_ATOMS: atom_id res chain seq x y z
N MET A 1 2.90 -13.60 -13.28
CA MET A 1 3.97 -14.56 -12.92
C MET A 1 3.83 -15.10 -11.49
N PHE A 2 3.19 -14.42 -10.52
CA PHE A 2 2.95 -15.00 -9.19
C PHE A 2 1.49 -15.07 -8.73
N SER A 3 0.59 -14.48 -9.49
CA SER A 3 -0.83 -14.78 -9.46
C SER A 3 -1.29 -14.58 -10.90
N ASP A 4 -1.55 -15.68 -11.58
CA ASP A 4 -2.37 -15.65 -12.79
C ASP A 4 -3.80 -15.75 -12.27
N PRO A 5 -4.54 -14.64 -12.15
CA PRO A 5 -5.91 -14.76 -11.75
C PRO A 5 -6.64 -15.39 -12.95
N PHE A 6 -7.49 -16.37 -12.66
CA PHE A 6 -8.53 -16.88 -13.58
C PHE A 6 -8.20 -18.09 -14.49
N SER A 7 -7.35 -19.03 -14.05
CA SER A 7 -7.65 -20.45 -14.37
C SER A 7 -8.72 -20.98 -13.41
N VAL A 8 -9.62 -21.86 -13.88
CA VAL A 8 -10.84 -22.30 -13.17
C VAL A 8 -10.55 -22.95 -11.80
N ASP A 9 -9.36 -23.53 -11.62
CA ASP A 9 -8.90 -24.10 -10.33
C ASP A 9 -8.42 -23.04 -9.32
N HIS A 10 -8.30 -21.76 -9.72
CA HIS A 10 -7.90 -20.62 -8.87
C HIS A 10 -9.08 -19.81 -8.30
N SER A 11 -10.33 -20.23 -8.53
CA SER A 11 -11.50 -19.47 -8.04
C SER A 11 -11.50 -19.33 -6.52
N ARG A 12 -11.19 -20.41 -5.79
CA ARG A 12 -11.21 -20.43 -4.31
C ARG A 12 -10.10 -19.61 -3.68
N LEU A 13 -8.90 -19.60 -4.28
CA LEU A 13 -7.77 -18.83 -3.78
C LEU A 13 -8.02 -17.32 -3.98
N ALA A 14 -8.52 -16.94 -5.15
CA ALA A 14 -8.93 -15.57 -5.45
C ALA A 14 -10.08 -15.11 -4.53
N GLU A 15 -11.12 -15.94 -4.36
CA GLU A 15 -12.23 -15.67 -3.44
C GLU A 15 -11.78 -15.51 -1.99
N PHE A 16 -10.89 -16.40 -1.52
CA PHE A 16 -10.29 -16.30 -0.19
C PHE A 16 -9.55 -14.98 -0.03
N PHE A 17 -8.77 -14.58 -1.03
CA PHE A 17 -8.01 -13.35 -0.97
C PHE A 17 -8.87 -12.09 -1.06
N ASP A 18 -9.90 -12.09 -1.89
CA ASP A 18 -10.90 -11.02 -1.91
C ASP A 18 -11.57 -10.89 -0.53
N PHE A 19 -11.93 -12.01 0.09
CA PHE A 19 -12.47 -12.04 1.46
C PHE A 19 -11.47 -11.51 2.50
N VAL A 20 -10.22 -11.98 2.48
CA VAL A 20 -9.18 -11.51 3.39
C VAL A 20 -8.97 -10.02 3.22
N SER A 21 -8.84 -9.53 1.99
CA SER A 21 -8.57 -8.14 1.68
C SER A 21 -9.67 -7.20 2.19
N GLN A 22 -10.93 -7.63 2.09
CA GLN A 22 -12.11 -6.90 2.60
C GLN A 22 -12.22 -6.91 4.14
N THR A 23 -11.61 -7.90 4.81
CA THR A 23 -11.71 -8.06 6.27
C THR A 23 -10.50 -7.54 7.03
N ILE A 24 -9.47 -7.05 6.35
CA ILE A 24 -8.31 -6.44 7.02
C ILE A 24 -8.74 -5.17 7.74
N SER A 25 -8.52 -5.15 9.06
CA SER A 25 -8.77 -4.00 9.93
C SER A 25 -7.79 -2.86 9.61
N THR A 26 -8.32 -1.63 9.56
CA THR A 26 -7.55 -0.41 9.31
C THR A 26 -6.47 -0.18 10.38
N ASN A 27 -6.72 -0.61 11.63
CA ASN A 27 -5.78 -0.53 12.74
C ASN A 27 -4.46 -1.25 12.47
N LEU A 28 -4.45 -2.28 11.63
CA LEU A 28 -3.23 -2.95 11.20
C LEU A 28 -2.29 -1.98 10.48
N PHE A 29 -2.82 -1.19 9.55
CA PHE A 29 -2.05 -0.22 8.77
C PHE A 29 -1.58 0.97 9.62
N ILE A 30 -2.44 1.44 10.53
CA ILE A 30 -2.08 2.49 11.51
C ILE A 30 -0.92 1.98 12.38
N GLY A 31 -1.08 0.80 12.99
CA GLY A 31 -0.09 0.21 13.86
C GLY A 31 1.23 -0.06 13.16
N ALA A 32 1.20 -0.55 11.92
CA ALA A 32 2.40 -0.76 11.11
C ALA A 32 3.14 0.55 10.81
N SER A 33 2.41 1.60 10.43
CA SER A 33 2.98 2.91 10.11
C SER A 33 3.62 3.56 11.34
N VAL A 34 2.95 3.49 12.49
CA VAL A 34 3.48 3.98 13.78
C VAL A 34 4.77 3.24 14.14
N ARG A 35 4.75 1.90 14.15
CA ARG A 35 5.93 1.09 14.50
C ARG A 35 7.09 1.32 13.54
N GLY A 36 6.83 1.33 12.23
CA GLY A 36 7.86 1.51 11.22
C GLY A 36 8.50 2.89 11.29
N THR A 37 7.68 3.92 11.47
CA THR A 37 8.18 5.30 11.63
C THR A 37 8.92 5.49 12.95
N ASP A 38 8.40 4.99 14.07
CA ASP A 38 9.07 5.09 15.38
C ASP A 38 10.41 4.35 15.37
N HIS A 39 10.48 3.17 14.74
CA HIS A 39 11.74 2.45 14.55
C HIS A 39 12.74 3.28 13.73
N PHE A 40 12.31 3.81 12.58
CA PHE A 40 13.15 4.68 11.75
C PHE A 40 13.65 5.93 12.51
N LEU A 41 12.78 6.60 13.26
CA LEU A 41 13.13 7.79 14.02
C LEU A 41 14.04 7.49 15.21
N LYS A 42 13.90 6.32 15.84
CA LYS A 42 14.76 5.90 16.97
C LYS A 42 16.24 5.77 16.56
N VAL A 43 16.49 5.32 15.33
CA VAL A 43 17.85 5.14 14.78
C VAL A 43 18.34 6.37 13.99
N SER A 44 17.47 7.36 13.78
CA SER A 44 17.81 8.60 13.09
C SER A 44 18.38 9.65 14.05
N PRO A 45 19.29 10.52 13.59
CA PRO A 45 19.74 11.66 14.40
C PRO A 45 18.58 12.64 14.65
N SER A 46 18.70 13.47 15.70
CA SER A 46 17.66 14.45 16.07
C SER A 46 17.32 15.48 14.98
N ARG A 47 18.24 15.66 14.02
CA ARG A 47 18.02 16.37 12.76
C ARG A 47 18.56 15.50 11.64
N PHE A 48 17.72 15.21 10.66
CA PHE A 48 18.07 14.41 9.50
C PHE A 48 17.47 15.03 8.24
N ILE A 49 18.03 14.65 7.10
CA ILE A 49 17.48 14.96 5.79
C ILE A 49 16.83 13.67 5.27
N LEU A 50 15.59 13.79 4.78
CA LEU A 50 14.92 12.71 4.06
C LEU A 50 15.52 12.62 2.65
N THR A 51 16.64 11.93 2.55
CA THR A 51 17.24 11.52 1.28
C THR A 51 16.42 10.38 0.65
N ASP A 52 16.60 10.15 -0.64
CA ASP A 52 15.92 9.04 -1.33
C ASP A 52 16.17 7.68 -0.68
N GLU A 53 17.37 7.44 -0.15
CA GLU A 53 17.73 6.22 0.57
C GLU A 53 17.02 6.11 1.93
N ASN A 54 16.89 7.23 2.67
CA ASN A 54 16.23 7.23 3.97
C ASN A 54 14.71 7.03 3.84
N VAL A 55 14.11 7.63 2.80
CA VAL A 55 12.68 7.44 2.49
C VAL A 55 12.40 5.99 2.08
N ASP A 56 13.29 5.41 1.27
CA ASP A 56 13.22 4.00 0.86
C ASP A 56 13.29 3.06 2.07
N ARG A 57 14.27 3.25 2.96
CA ARG A 57 14.38 2.50 4.23
C ARG A 57 13.14 2.63 5.11
N LEU A 58 12.57 3.83 5.23
CA LEU A 58 11.32 4.06 5.97
C LEU A 58 10.17 3.23 5.38
N VAL A 59 9.98 3.27 4.06
CA VAL A 59 8.92 2.51 3.37
C VAL A 59 9.10 1.00 3.54
N LEU A 60 10.32 0.49 3.33
CA LEU A 60 10.65 -0.93 3.52
C LEU A 60 10.32 -1.37 4.96
N THR A 61 10.70 -0.57 5.95
CA THR A 61 10.43 -0.85 7.36
C THR A 61 8.93 -0.90 7.66
N ILE A 62 8.16 0.09 7.18
CA ILE A 62 6.70 0.13 7.38
C ILE A 62 6.02 -1.10 6.76
N LEU A 63 6.38 -1.46 5.53
CA LEU A 63 5.82 -2.63 4.85
C LEU A 63 6.16 -3.92 5.57
N PHE A 64 7.40 -4.07 6.02
CA PHE A 64 7.79 -5.24 6.82
C PHE A 64 7.02 -5.31 8.14
N GLN A 65 6.82 -4.18 8.83
CA GLN A 65 6.00 -4.13 10.04
C GLN A 65 4.51 -4.41 9.79
N ALA A 66 4.01 -4.15 8.58
CA ALA A 66 2.65 -4.50 8.15
C ALA A 66 2.51 -5.99 7.84
N ILE A 67 3.53 -6.61 7.23
CA ILE A 67 3.45 -7.97 6.69
C ILE A 67 3.82 -9.02 7.75
N LEU A 68 4.92 -8.82 8.48
CA LEU A 68 5.49 -9.84 9.37
C LEU A 68 5.57 -9.41 10.84
N HIS A 69 5.70 -8.11 11.14
CA HIS A 69 5.99 -7.57 12.49
C HIS A 69 7.26 -8.17 13.13
N HIS A 70 8.01 -7.30 13.81
CA HIS A 70 9.14 -7.72 14.60
C HIS A 70 8.62 -8.45 15.86
N GLU A 71 8.72 -9.77 15.88
CA GLU A 71 8.82 -10.56 17.12
C GLU A 71 10.22 -11.18 17.27
N MET A 72 11.15 -10.78 16.40
CA MET A 72 12.53 -11.27 16.28
C MET A 72 13.57 -10.22 16.65
N ASP A 73 14.83 -10.64 16.81
CA ASP A 73 15.96 -9.74 17.05
C ASP A 73 16.18 -8.75 15.89
N GLU A 74 16.59 -7.53 16.23
CA GLU A 74 16.72 -6.40 15.29
C GLU A 74 17.70 -6.69 14.13
N LYS A 75 18.74 -7.49 14.38
CA LYS A 75 19.74 -7.85 13.37
C LYS A 75 19.15 -8.76 12.30
N SER A 76 18.45 -9.83 12.70
CA SER A 76 17.77 -10.73 11.79
C SER A 76 16.73 -10.00 10.92
N CYS A 77 15.99 -9.04 11.50
CA CYS A 77 15.04 -8.22 10.73
C CYS A 77 15.72 -7.39 9.64
N CYS A 78 16.85 -6.75 9.94
CA CYS A 78 17.63 -5.99 8.97
C CYS A 78 18.14 -6.85 7.81
N GLU A 79 18.64 -8.06 8.10
CA GLU A 79 19.12 -8.98 7.06
C GLU A 79 18.00 -9.44 6.12
N VAL A 80 16.82 -9.75 6.68
CA VAL A 80 15.63 -10.12 5.87
C VAL A 80 15.16 -8.94 5.03
N LEU A 81 15.09 -7.74 5.61
CA LEU A 81 14.71 -6.52 4.90
C LEU A 81 15.62 -6.22 3.72
N LEU A 82 16.94 -6.36 3.89
CA LEU A 82 17.92 -6.16 2.81
C LEU A 82 17.70 -7.13 1.65
N LYS A 83 17.46 -8.42 1.96
CA LYS A 83 17.18 -9.44 0.93
C LYS A 83 15.85 -9.20 0.23
N LEU A 84 14.83 -8.74 0.96
CA LEU A 84 13.54 -8.37 0.37
C LEU A 84 13.65 -7.16 -0.56
N ASP A 85 14.45 -6.15 -0.18
CA ASP A 85 14.74 -5.02 -1.05
C ASP A 85 15.49 -5.45 -2.33
N GLU A 86 16.53 -6.26 -2.18
CA GLU A 86 17.30 -6.80 -3.32
C GLU A 86 16.40 -7.59 -4.30
N LEU A 87 15.56 -8.49 -3.79
CA LEU A 87 14.54 -9.21 -4.55
C LEU A 87 13.58 -8.26 -5.27
N SER A 88 13.07 -7.26 -4.54
CA SER A 88 12.09 -6.30 -5.03
C SER A 88 12.67 -5.44 -6.17
N ARG A 89 13.90 -4.94 -6.02
CA ARG A 89 14.60 -4.19 -7.08
C ARG A 89 14.94 -5.07 -8.27
N GLY A 90 15.38 -6.30 -8.02
CA GLY A 90 15.69 -7.28 -9.07
C GLY A 90 14.48 -7.56 -9.96
N LEU A 91 13.31 -7.80 -9.34
CA LEU A 91 12.06 -8.03 -10.06
C LEU A 91 11.56 -6.79 -10.81
N LEU A 92 11.69 -5.60 -10.22
CA LEU A 92 11.34 -4.35 -10.92
C LEU A 92 12.24 -4.12 -12.14
N SER A 93 13.55 -4.36 -12.01
CA SER A 93 14.49 -4.26 -13.13
C SER A 93 14.11 -5.21 -14.27
N LEU A 94 13.75 -6.45 -13.94
CA LEU A 94 13.25 -7.41 -14.92
C LEU A 94 11.99 -6.90 -15.62
N HIS A 95 11.02 -6.38 -14.86
CA HIS A 95 9.77 -5.86 -15.40
C HIS A 95 9.97 -4.64 -16.31
N THR A 96 10.92 -3.77 -15.98
CA THR A 96 11.13 -2.50 -16.70
C THR A 96 12.07 -2.63 -17.89
N THR A 97 13.06 -3.52 -17.83
CA THR A 97 14.09 -3.63 -18.87
C THR A 97 14.03 -4.94 -19.65
N GLY A 98 13.27 -5.93 -19.17
CA GLY A 98 13.33 -7.30 -19.68
C GLY A 98 14.63 -8.04 -19.34
N ILE A 99 15.56 -7.39 -18.60
CA ILE A 99 16.86 -7.94 -18.26
C ILE A 99 16.92 -8.26 -16.78
N LEU A 100 17.22 -9.51 -16.48
CA LEU A 100 17.53 -9.94 -15.11
C LEU A 100 18.90 -9.37 -14.72
N PRO A 101 19.06 -8.64 -13.60
CA PRO A 101 20.37 -8.10 -13.20
C PRO A 101 21.43 -9.20 -13.01
N LYS A 102 22.71 -8.87 -13.25
CA LYS A 102 23.86 -9.80 -13.20
C LYS A 102 23.88 -10.78 -12.00
N PRO A 103 23.68 -10.37 -10.74
CA PRO A 103 23.68 -11.32 -9.61
C PRO A 103 22.57 -12.37 -9.72
N PHE A 104 21.48 -12.07 -10.40
CA PHE A 104 20.35 -12.99 -10.59
C PHE A 104 20.52 -13.87 -11.84
N GLN A 105 21.29 -13.44 -12.84
CA GLN A 105 21.57 -14.24 -14.06
C GLN A 105 22.29 -15.54 -13.72
N SER A 106 23.17 -15.54 -12.72
CA SER A 106 23.91 -16.72 -12.27
C SER A 106 23.08 -17.70 -11.42
N ILE A 107 22.00 -17.23 -10.78
CA ILE A 107 21.20 -18.03 -9.84
C ILE A 107 19.87 -18.48 -10.49
N GLY A 108 19.40 -17.76 -11.51
CA GLY A 108 18.24 -18.10 -12.33
C GLY A 108 16.88 -17.88 -11.64
N ILE A 109 15.80 -18.29 -12.32
CA ILE A 109 14.40 -18.13 -11.85
C ILE A 109 14.17 -18.82 -10.49
N LYS A 110 14.91 -19.91 -10.22
CA LYS A 110 14.85 -20.64 -8.95
C LYS A 110 15.10 -19.73 -7.74
N TRP A 111 15.91 -18.70 -7.87
CA TRP A 111 16.13 -17.76 -6.77
C TRP A 111 14.90 -16.94 -6.41
N ILE A 112 14.08 -16.55 -7.40
CA ILE A 112 12.85 -15.78 -7.13
C ILE A 112 11.84 -16.68 -6.43
N THR A 113 11.66 -17.92 -6.89
CA THR A 113 10.69 -18.85 -6.30
C THR A 113 11.16 -19.42 -4.96
N GLU A 114 12.39 -19.92 -4.90
CA GLU A 114 12.95 -20.56 -3.72
C GLU A 114 13.39 -19.52 -2.67
N GLY A 115 13.96 -18.39 -3.10
CA GLY A 115 14.42 -17.33 -2.21
C GLY A 115 13.27 -16.65 -1.47
N VAL A 116 12.14 -16.41 -2.15
CA VAL A 116 10.92 -15.92 -1.49
C VAL A 116 10.43 -16.91 -0.43
N ASN A 117 10.39 -18.21 -0.76
CA ASN A 117 10.02 -19.24 0.21
C ASN A 117 10.98 -19.26 1.40
N GLN A 118 12.30 -19.27 1.17
CA GLN A 118 13.31 -19.29 2.23
C GLN A 118 13.24 -18.08 3.17
N LEU A 119 12.86 -16.91 2.65
CA LEU A 119 12.73 -15.70 3.47
C LEU A 119 11.49 -15.72 4.36
N PHE A 120 10.34 -16.12 3.83
CA PHE A 120 9.06 -16.03 4.55
C PHE A 120 8.69 -17.28 5.34
N GLN A 121 9.15 -18.46 4.93
CA GLN A 121 8.77 -19.74 5.53
C GLN A 121 9.08 -19.83 7.04
N PRO A 122 10.22 -19.35 7.57
CA PRO A 122 10.47 -19.37 9.01
C PRO A 122 9.40 -18.60 9.80
N PHE A 123 8.97 -17.45 9.29
CA PHE A 123 7.94 -16.63 9.93
C PHE A 123 6.55 -17.27 9.86
N ILE A 124 6.24 -17.89 8.72
CA ILE A 124 4.98 -18.60 8.52
C ILE A 124 4.88 -19.78 9.50
N ILE A 125 5.93 -20.60 9.60
CA ILE A 125 5.98 -21.74 10.53
C ILE A 125 5.85 -21.23 11.98
N TYR A 126 6.62 -20.21 12.35
CA TYR A 126 6.55 -19.62 13.69
C TYR A 126 5.12 -19.21 14.07
N HIS A 127 4.41 -18.48 13.21
CA HIS A 127 3.04 -18.05 13.48
C HIS A 127 2.01 -19.19 13.43
N LEU A 128 2.24 -20.22 12.62
CA LEU A 128 1.40 -21.42 12.61
C LEU A 128 1.47 -22.14 13.97
N ASP A 129 2.65 -22.20 14.57
CA ASP A 129 2.91 -22.92 15.82
C ASP A 129 2.48 -22.14 17.08
N HIS A 130 2.64 -20.81 17.11
CA HIS A 130 2.58 -20.04 18.37
C HIS A 130 1.28 -19.26 18.62
N ASN A 131 0.39 -19.09 17.64
CA ASN A 131 -0.53 -17.95 17.65
C ASN A 131 -2.00 -18.31 17.85
N ARG A 132 -2.42 -18.83 19.02
CA ARG A 132 -3.81 -19.35 19.19
C ARG A 132 -4.88 -18.35 19.66
N ASN A 133 -4.57 -17.18 20.21
CA ASN A 133 -5.62 -16.28 20.78
C ASN A 133 -5.31 -14.76 20.76
N ILE A 134 -4.36 -14.29 19.95
CA ILE A 134 -3.99 -12.86 19.91
C ILE A 134 -4.66 -12.19 18.69
N PRO A 135 -5.20 -10.96 18.82
CA PRO A 135 -5.69 -10.19 17.68
C PRO A 135 -4.59 -10.02 16.61
N PRO A 136 -4.92 -10.16 15.31
CA PRO A 136 -3.92 -10.06 14.25
C PRO A 136 -3.30 -8.66 14.24
N LYS A 137 -1.97 -8.61 14.23
CA LYS A 137 -1.18 -7.36 14.18
C LYS A 137 -0.51 -7.12 12.83
N THR A 138 -0.61 -8.11 11.94
CA THR A 138 0.10 -8.21 10.66
C THR A 138 -0.78 -8.87 9.60
N LEU A 139 -0.44 -8.64 8.34
CA LEU A 139 -1.12 -9.29 7.22
C LEU A 139 -1.01 -10.82 7.32
N LEU A 140 0.17 -11.35 7.66
CA LEU A 140 0.36 -12.79 7.84
C LEU A 140 -0.54 -13.33 8.98
N SER A 141 -0.52 -12.71 10.15
CA SER A 141 -1.38 -13.16 11.27
C SER A 141 -2.88 -13.07 10.92
N HIS A 142 -3.30 -12.03 10.19
CA HIS A 142 -4.68 -11.90 9.70
C HIS A 142 -5.06 -13.01 8.71
N ILE A 143 -4.21 -13.29 7.71
CA ILE A 143 -4.42 -14.37 6.74
C ILE A 143 -4.56 -15.72 7.45
N LEU A 144 -3.66 -16.02 8.39
CA LEU A 144 -3.66 -17.29 9.12
C LEU A 144 -4.90 -17.44 10.02
N VAL A 145 -5.34 -16.36 10.67
CA VAL A 145 -6.58 -16.36 11.47
C VAL A 145 -7.80 -16.56 10.56
N SER A 146 -7.85 -15.89 9.41
CA SER A 146 -8.94 -16.04 8.43
C SER A 146 -8.98 -17.46 7.85
N LYS A 147 -7.82 -18.05 7.52
CA LYS A 147 -7.72 -19.46 7.10
C LYS A 147 -8.32 -20.39 8.16
N ARG A 148 -7.92 -20.24 9.42
CA ARG A 148 -8.43 -21.07 10.54
C ARG A 148 -9.93 -20.92 10.73
N LYS A 149 -10.46 -19.70 10.66
CA LYS A 149 -11.92 -19.47 10.79
C LYS A 149 -12.72 -20.21 9.71
N LEU A 150 -12.22 -20.23 8.47
CA LEU A 150 -12.85 -20.97 7.38
C LEU A 150 -12.73 -22.49 7.53
N SER A 151 -11.60 -23.00 8.03
CA SER A 151 -11.46 -24.44 8.36
C SER A 151 -12.45 -24.89 9.43
N LEU A 152 -12.84 -24.00 10.36
CA LEU A 152 -13.77 -24.30 11.44
C LEU A 152 -15.25 -24.19 11.03
N SER A 153 -15.58 -23.59 9.88
CA SER A 153 -16.96 -23.27 9.47
C SER A 153 -17.67 -24.36 8.65
N ASN A 154 -17.44 -25.65 8.93
CA ASN A 154 -18.03 -26.81 8.23
C ASN A 154 -17.72 -26.93 6.72
N ILE A 155 -16.78 -26.16 6.19
CA ILE A 155 -16.15 -26.43 4.88
C ILE A 155 -15.20 -27.62 5.09
N LYS A 156 -15.17 -28.60 4.17
CA LYS A 156 -14.30 -29.78 4.31
C LYS A 156 -12.85 -29.32 4.61
N SER A 157 -12.33 -29.67 5.78
CA SER A 157 -11.01 -29.21 6.25
C SER A 157 -9.87 -29.56 5.28
N GLU A 158 -10.00 -30.68 4.57
CA GLU A 158 -9.07 -31.11 3.52
C GLU A 158 -9.02 -30.13 2.33
N ASP A 159 -10.14 -29.49 2.00
CA ASP A 159 -10.20 -28.48 0.94
C ASP A 159 -9.42 -27.22 1.37
N VAL A 160 -9.52 -26.80 2.64
CA VAL A 160 -8.91 -25.55 3.16
C VAL A 160 -7.40 -25.66 3.39
N GLU A 161 -6.92 -26.83 3.84
CA GLU A 161 -5.49 -27.08 3.94
C GLU A 161 -4.83 -27.30 2.59
N GLY A 162 -5.56 -27.90 1.62
CA GLY A 162 -5.07 -28.14 0.27
C GLY A 162 -4.87 -26.87 -0.58
N PHE A 163 -5.71 -25.84 -0.43
CA PHE A 163 -5.63 -24.67 -1.33
C PHE A 163 -4.60 -23.60 -0.92
N LEU A 164 -4.21 -23.49 0.36
CA LEU A 164 -3.31 -22.43 0.84
C LEU A 164 -2.06 -23.00 1.50
N THR A 165 -1.05 -23.32 0.68
CA THR A 165 0.26 -23.85 1.11
C THR A 165 1.15 -22.75 1.71
N THR A 166 2.25 -23.14 2.38
CA THR A 166 3.28 -22.19 2.82
C THR A 166 3.92 -21.44 1.67
N SER A 167 4.05 -22.07 0.49
CA SER A 167 4.54 -21.40 -0.70
C SER A 167 3.55 -20.35 -1.21
N HIS A 168 2.25 -20.66 -1.27
CA HIS A 168 1.22 -19.67 -1.61
C HIS A 168 1.30 -18.46 -0.67
N LEU A 169 1.48 -18.68 0.63
CA LEU A 169 1.66 -17.60 1.61
C LEU A 169 2.93 -16.79 1.37
N SER A 170 4.09 -17.42 1.20
CA SER A 170 5.36 -16.72 0.96
C SER A 170 5.29 -15.81 -0.26
N HIS A 171 4.78 -16.34 -1.38
CA HIS A 171 4.65 -15.59 -2.62
C HIS A 171 3.66 -14.45 -2.49
N LEU A 172 2.56 -14.65 -1.78
CA LEU A 172 1.58 -13.60 -1.51
C LEU A 172 2.16 -12.46 -0.69
N LEU A 173 2.85 -12.78 0.41
CA LEU A 173 3.46 -11.77 1.27
C LEU A 173 4.52 -11.00 0.50
N PHE A 174 5.29 -11.67 -0.34
CA PHE A 174 6.25 -11.00 -1.22
C PHE A 174 5.57 -10.12 -2.26
N GLU A 175 4.47 -10.56 -2.89
CA GLU A 175 3.72 -9.75 -3.84
C GLU A 175 3.17 -8.47 -3.18
N CYS A 176 2.57 -8.60 -1.99
CA CYS A 176 2.14 -7.45 -1.18
C CYS A 176 3.30 -6.51 -0.86
N PHE A 177 4.46 -7.06 -0.47
CA PHE A 177 5.66 -6.28 -0.18
C PHE A 177 6.16 -5.54 -1.42
N PHE A 178 6.31 -6.25 -2.54
CA PHE A 178 6.83 -5.73 -3.80
C PHE A 178 5.94 -4.62 -4.37
N ILE A 179 4.64 -4.87 -4.49
CA ILE A 179 3.68 -3.87 -4.95
C ILE A 179 3.62 -2.70 -3.98
N GLY A 180 3.57 -2.99 -2.67
CA GLY A 180 3.56 -1.98 -1.63
C GLY A 180 4.77 -1.06 -1.71
N HIS A 181 5.96 -1.62 -1.91
CA HIS A 181 7.21 -0.87 -2.00
C HIS A 181 7.18 0.11 -3.17
N HIS A 182 6.90 -0.41 -4.37
CA HIS A 182 6.90 0.39 -5.60
C HIS A 182 5.67 1.28 -5.77
N SER A 183 4.69 1.17 -4.87
CA SER A 183 3.52 2.05 -4.79
C SER A 183 3.71 3.17 -3.76
N LEU A 184 4.14 2.82 -2.53
CA LEU A 184 4.28 3.77 -1.43
C LEU A 184 5.49 4.69 -1.61
N LEU A 185 6.61 4.17 -2.10
CA LEU A 185 7.85 4.95 -2.21
C LEU A 185 7.70 6.17 -3.14
N PRO A 186 7.18 6.04 -4.37
CA PRO A 186 6.92 7.21 -5.21
C PRO A 186 5.92 8.18 -4.59
N CYS A 187 4.85 7.67 -3.96
CA CYS A 187 3.85 8.50 -3.28
C CYS A 187 4.46 9.34 -2.16
N LEU A 188 5.28 8.73 -1.31
CA LEU A 188 5.90 9.44 -0.20
C LEU A 188 6.92 10.46 -0.72
N ARG A 189 7.75 10.10 -1.71
CA ARG A 189 8.69 11.03 -2.35
C ARG A 189 7.99 12.25 -2.94
N ILE A 190 6.91 12.07 -3.70
CA ILE A 190 6.21 13.20 -4.32
C ILE A 190 5.55 14.11 -3.27
N ILE A 191 5.03 13.55 -2.18
CA ILE A 191 4.49 14.33 -1.06
C ILE A 191 5.60 15.16 -0.42
N LEU A 192 6.72 14.52 -0.06
CA LEU A 192 7.85 15.21 0.58
C LEU A 192 8.40 16.34 -0.30
N GLU A 193 8.58 16.07 -1.60
CA GLU A 193 9.07 17.07 -2.55
C GLU A 193 8.05 18.20 -2.76
N ALA A 194 6.75 17.90 -2.79
CA ALA A 194 5.71 18.92 -2.85
C ALA A 194 5.69 19.81 -1.61
N LEU A 195 5.81 19.23 -0.41
CA LEU A 195 5.82 19.97 0.85
C LEU A 195 7.08 20.84 0.99
N LYS A 196 8.23 20.34 0.52
CA LYS A 196 9.49 21.10 0.46
C LYS A 196 9.39 22.32 -0.45
N ASN A 197 8.79 22.17 -1.64
CA ASN A 197 8.69 23.25 -2.61
C ASN A 197 7.49 24.18 -2.40
N ARG A 198 6.52 23.81 -1.55
CA ARG A 198 5.29 24.57 -1.32
C ARG A 198 5.05 24.76 0.18
N SER A 199 5.67 25.78 0.74
CA SER A 199 5.56 26.12 2.18
C SER A 199 4.11 26.29 2.66
N ILE A 200 3.21 26.80 1.80
CA ILE A 200 1.77 26.91 2.09
C ILE A 200 1.17 25.53 2.38
N TRP A 201 1.59 24.48 1.67
CA TRP A 201 1.09 23.12 1.88
C TRP A 201 1.65 22.50 3.15
N ALA A 202 2.94 22.71 3.42
CA ALA A 202 3.54 22.32 4.70
C ALA A 202 2.80 22.94 5.89
N LYS A 203 2.45 24.24 5.80
CA LYS A 203 1.63 24.92 6.80
C LYS A 203 0.23 24.29 6.92
N ARG A 204 -0.43 23.99 5.80
CA ARG A 204 -1.76 23.35 5.81
C ARG A 204 -1.73 21.95 6.41
N VAL A 205 -0.69 21.15 6.20
CA VAL A 205 -0.50 19.87 6.90
C VAL A 205 -0.40 20.11 8.41
N ALA A 206 0.42 21.05 8.86
CA ALA A 206 0.58 21.35 10.28
C ALA A 206 -0.73 21.85 10.92
N ASP A 207 -1.47 22.71 10.23
CA ASP A 207 -2.79 23.21 10.68
C ASP A 207 -3.80 22.05 10.77
N ASP A 208 -3.85 21.18 9.76
CA ASP A 208 -4.75 20.02 9.69
C ASP A 208 -4.49 19.02 10.84
N LEU A 209 -3.22 18.73 11.12
CA LEU A 209 -2.80 17.89 12.25
C LEU A 209 -3.15 18.52 13.60
N THR A 210 -2.90 19.82 13.75
CA THR A 210 -3.22 20.56 14.99
C THR A 210 -4.72 20.57 15.25
N ASN A 211 -5.52 20.78 14.20
CA ASN A 211 -6.98 20.74 14.30
C ASN A 211 -7.47 19.33 14.65
N HIS A 212 -6.92 18.30 14.01
CA HIS A 212 -7.24 16.92 14.35
C HIS A 212 -6.99 16.61 15.83
N GLN A 213 -5.84 17.01 16.37
CA GLN A 213 -5.52 16.80 17.80
C GLN A 213 -6.50 17.53 18.75
N LYS A 214 -7.03 18.68 18.34
CA LYS A 214 -7.94 19.50 19.17
C LYS A 214 -9.40 19.05 19.10
N SER A 215 -9.86 18.59 17.93
CA SER A 215 -11.30 18.45 17.66
C SER A 215 -11.68 17.18 16.90
N CYS A 216 -10.83 16.15 16.91
CA CYS A 216 -11.20 14.87 16.30
C CYS A 216 -12.44 14.27 17.01
N PRO A 217 -13.54 14.02 16.29
CA PRO A 217 -14.77 13.48 16.87
C PRO A 217 -14.64 12.01 17.29
N PHE A 218 -13.60 11.31 16.83
CA PHE A 218 -13.35 9.89 17.11
C PHE A 218 -12.30 9.67 18.21
N SER A 219 -11.58 10.72 18.62
CA SER A 219 -10.55 10.63 19.64
C SER A 219 -11.17 10.63 21.04
N TYR A 220 -11.27 9.46 21.67
CA TYR A 220 -11.47 9.37 23.12
C TYR A 220 -10.12 9.56 23.86
N CYS A 221 -10.14 10.18 25.04
CA CYS A 221 -9.00 10.76 25.77
C CYS A 221 -7.80 9.84 26.15
N LYS A 222 -7.59 8.67 25.53
CA LYS A 222 -6.53 7.71 25.89
C LYS A 222 -5.85 6.99 24.71
N HIS A 223 -5.93 7.49 23.47
CA HIS A 223 -5.25 6.82 22.34
C HIS A 223 -3.81 7.31 22.16
N THR A 224 -2.85 6.38 22.25
CA THR A 224 -1.40 6.62 22.13
C THR A 224 -0.94 7.00 20.72
N THR A 225 -1.76 6.73 19.70
CA THR A 225 -1.45 6.94 18.27
C THR A 225 -2.11 8.19 17.68
N GLY A 226 -3.02 8.85 18.41
CA GLY A 226 -3.73 10.04 17.92
C GLY A 226 -4.61 9.82 16.67
N LEU A 227 -4.76 8.60 16.17
CA LEU A 227 -5.58 8.20 15.01
C LEU A 227 -6.41 6.96 15.35
N THR A 228 -7.67 6.92 14.92
CA THR A 228 -8.54 5.73 14.91
C THR A 228 -8.85 5.30 13.49
N GLU A 229 -9.49 4.14 13.29
CA GLU A 229 -9.86 3.65 11.95
C GLU A 229 -10.74 4.65 11.20
N GLU A 230 -11.70 5.25 11.91
CA GLU A 230 -12.66 6.23 11.39
C GLU A 230 -11.95 7.49 10.88
N CYS A 231 -10.82 7.87 11.48
CA CYS A 231 -10.04 9.03 11.03
C CYS A 231 -9.55 8.86 9.58
N LEU A 232 -9.30 7.63 9.10
CA LEU A 232 -8.75 7.38 7.77
C LEU A 232 -9.84 7.33 6.68
N GLU A 233 -11.09 7.10 7.06
CA GLU A 233 -12.22 7.02 6.12
C GLU A 233 -12.45 8.35 5.39
N LEU A 234 -12.66 8.32 4.08
CA LEU A 234 -12.74 9.53 3.24
C LEU A 234 -13.81 10.52 3.74
N ASP A 235 -14.94 10.00 4.19
CA ASP A 235 -16.12 10.80 4.53
C ASP A 235 -16.11 11.29 5.99
N SER A 236 -15.09 10.97 6.78
CA SER A 236 -15.08 11.22 8.24
C SER A 236 -14.83 12.68 8.66
N GLY A 237 -14.48 13.56 7.72
CA GLY A 237 -14.18 14.97 7.99
C GLY A 237 -12.85 15.21 8.73
N CYS A 238 -12.19 14.16 9.24
CA CYS A 238 -10.84 14.25 9.81
C CYS A 238 -9.79 14.44 8.71
N LEU A 239 -8.75 15.22 9.02
CA LEU A 239 -7.54 15.36 8.20
C LEU A 239 -7.79 15.61 6.69
N PRO A 240 -8.74 16.48 6.31
CA PRO A 240 -9.12 16.67 4.91
C PRO A 240 -7.93 17.01 4.01
N PHE A 241 -6.99 17.83 4.48
CA PHE A 241 -5.84 18.22 3.67
C PHE A 241 -4.86 17.07 3.47
N CYS A 242 -4.54 16.33 4.54
CA CYS A 242 -3.65 15.17 4.46
C CYS A 242 -4.23 14.06 3.57
N LYS A 243 -5.55 13.84 3.63
CA LYS A 243 -6.24 12.86 2.76
C LYS A 243 -6.15 13.23 1.29
N ASP A 244 -6.48 14.47 0.96
CA ASP A 244 -6.41 14.98 -0.42
C ASP A 244 -4.98 14.93 -0.96
N LEU A 245 -3.99 15.25 -0.12
CA LEU A 245 -2.57 15.15 -0.48
C LEU A 245 -2.16 13.70 -0.81
N CYS A 246 -2.61 12.72 -0.01
CA CYS A 246 -2.34 11.30 -0.25
C CYS A 246 -3.04 10.79 -1.52
N LEU A 247 -4.31 11.14 -1.72
CA LEU A 247 -5.07 10.78 -2.93
C LEU A 247 -4.42 11.35 -4.19
N GLU A 248 -3.94 12.58 -4.09
CA GLU A 248 -3.31 13.25 -5.22
C GLU A 248 -1.94 12.65 -5.55
N ALA A 249 -1.18 12.24 -4.54
CA ALA A 249 0.06 11.49 -4.74
C ALA A 249 -0.21 10.17 -5.46
N LEU A 250 -1.22 9.41 -5.01
CA LEU A 250 -1.63 8.14 -5.63
C LEU A 250 -2.03 8.31 -7.10
N ARG A 251 -2.80 9.37 -7.40
CA ARG A 251 -3.19 9.71 -8.77
C ARG A 251 -1.99 10.09 -9.62
N PHE A 252 -1.15 10.99 -9.12
CA PHE A 252 -0.03 11.57 -9.88
C PHE A 252 1.03 10.53 -10.23
N VAL A 253 1.32 9.61 -9.31
CA VAL A 253 2.29 8.53 -9.55
C VAL A 253 1.65 7.30 -10.19
N VAL A 254 0.33 7.31 -10.37
CA VAL A 254 -0.46 6.18 -10.87
C VAL A 254 -0.12 4.91 -10.08
N SER A 255 -0.24 5.01 -8.76
CA SER A 255 0.32 4.04 -7.81
C SER A 255 0.07 2.58 -8.19
N GLY A 256 1.13 1.80 -8.32
CA GLY A 256 1.07 0.38 -8.67
C GLY A 256 1.12 0.10 -10.18
N TRP A 257 1.01 1.09 -11.07
CA TRP A 257 1.29 0.91 -12.49
C TRP A 257 2.81 0.88 -12.75
N PRO A 258 3.32 0.07 -13.69
CA PRO A 258 2.62 -0.82 -14.62
C PRO A 258 2.33 -2.23 -14.08
N LEU A 259 2.48 -2.48 -12.77
CA LEU A 259 2.30 -3.81 -12.21
C LEU A 259 0.84 -4.26 -12.37
N GLY A 260 0.62 -5.33 -13.16
CA GLY A 260 -0.70 -5.85 -13.44
C GLY A 260 -1.55 -5.02 -14.43
N CYS A 261 -0.94 -4.09 -15.18
CA CYS A 261 -1.67 -3.31 -16.17
C CYS A 261 -2.07 -4.12 -17.42
N VAL A 262 -1.48 -5.31 -17.64
CA VAL A 262 -1.86 -6.23 -18.72
C VAL A 262 -2.72 -7.35 -18.15
N ARG A 263 -3.84 -7.65 -18.83
CA ARG A 263 -4.75 -8.76 -18.50
C ARG A 263 -5.15 -9.50 -19.76
N GLU A 264 -5.36 -10.80 -19.63
CA GLU A 264 -6.02 -11.59 -20.67
C GLU A 264 -7.54 -11.45 -20.54
N SER A 265 -8.22 -11.30 -21.68
CA SER A 265 -9.68 -11.32 -21.74
C SER A 265 -10.21 -12.75 -21.75
N TYR A 266 -11.19 -13.07 -20.92
CA TYR A 266 -11.81 -14.41 -20.89
C TYR A 266 -13.09 -14.52 -21.73
N ARG A 267 -13.55 -13.41 -22.30
CA ARG A 267 -14.77 -13.35 -23.10
C ARG A 267 -14.66 -12.27 -24.15
N ASP A 268 -15.45 -12.40 -25.20
CA ASP A 268 -15.58 -11.35 -26.20
C ASP A 268 -16.25 -10.12 -25.57
N GLY A 269 -15.83 -8.95 -26.02
CA GLY A 269 -16.43 -7.67 -25.64
C GLY A 269 -16.42 -6.69 -26.80
N ASP A 270 -16.78 -5.44 -26.52
CA ASP A 270 -16.82 -4.40 -27.54
C ASP A 270 -15.38 -3.98 -27.89
N GLY A 271 -14.87 -4.50 -29.02
CA GLY A 271 -13.56 -4.14 -29.56
C GLY A 271 -12.39 -5.01 -29.08
N TYR A 272 -12.65 -6.16 -28.46
CA TYR A 272 -11.65 -7.18 -28.10
C TYR A 272 -12.29 -8.57 -28.06
N LEU A 273 -11.49 -9.61 -28.26
CA LEU A 273 -11.88 -11.02 -28.23
C LEU A 273 -11.41 -11.72 -26.96
N ALA A 274 -12.00 -12.87 -26.65
CA ALA A 274 -11.43 -13.80 -25.68
C ALA A 274 -10.01 -14.22 -26.09
N GLY A 275 -9.09 -14.23 -25.13
CA GLY A 275 -7.65 -14.46 -25.33
C GLY A 275 -6.84 -13.18 -25.62
N ASP A 276 -7.47 -12.04 -25.89
CA ASP A 276 -6.74 -10.80 -26.14
C ASP A 276 -6.05 -10.29 -24.88
N LEU A 277 -4.81 -9.81 -25.03
CA LEU A 277 -4.10 -9.07 -24.01
C LEU A 277 -4.52 -7.61 -24.02
N ILE A 278 -5.22 -7.19 -22.97
CA ILE A 278 -5.71 -5.83 -22.77
C ILE A 278 -4.74 -5.07 -21.87
N LEU A 279 -4.26 -3.93 -22.36
CA LEU A 279 -3.46 -2.98 -21.59
C LEU A 279 -4.36 -1.89 -20.98
N PHE A 280 -4.45 -1.88 -19.64
CA PHE A 280 -5.08 -0.79 -18.89
C PHE A 280 -4.12 0.39 -18.77
N ASN A 281 -4.28 1.38 -19.66
CA ASN A 281 -3.52 2.61 -19.63
C ASN A 281 -4.06 3.59 -18.57
N GLU A 282 -3.90 3.22 -17.31
CA GLU A 282 -4.26 4.06 -16.17
C GLU A 282 -3.62 5.46 -16.20
N PRO A 283 -2.35 5.64 -16.63
CA PRO A 283 -1.78 6.97 -16.78
C PRO A 283 -2.60 7.87 -17.70
N ALA A 284 -3.10 7.35 -18.84
CA ALA A 284 -3.96 8.13 -19.71
C ALA A 284 -5.24 8.58 -19.01
N VAL A 285 -5.85 7.72 -18.19
CA VAL A 285 -7.07 8.04 -17.43
C VAL A 285 -6.79 9.04 -16.31
N PHE A 286 -5.76 8.82 -15.51
CA PHE A 286 -5.46 9.66 -14.34
C PHE A 286 -4.88 11.03 -14.68
N HIS A 287 -4.37 11.20 -15.91
CA HIS A 287 -3.90 12.48 -16.42
C HIS A 287 -4.80 13.09 -17.50
N ASP A 288 -5.96 12.50 -17.78
CA ASP A 288 -6.92 13.03 -18.73
C ASP A 288 -7.44 14.40 -18.26
N LYS A 289 -7.20 15.43 -19.08
CA LYS A 289 -7.65 16.80 -18.78
C LYS A 289 -9.16 16.92 -18.71
N SER A 290 -9.89 16.19 -19.55
CA SER A 290 -11.35 16.23 -19.59
C SER A 290 -11.98 15.67 -18.31
N ILE A 291 -11.31 14.70 -17.67
CA ILE A 291 -11.75 14.09 -16.42
C ILE A 291 -11.33 14.96 -15.23
N TRP A 292 -10.06 15.35 -15.17
CA TRP A 292 -9.45 15.91 -13.95
C TRP A 292 -9.36 17.44 -13.92
N TYR A 293 -9.58 18.11 -15.06
CA TYR A 293 -9.44 19.56 -15.23
C TYR A 293 -10.62 20.15 -16.03
N PRO A 294 -11.85 20.13 -15.50
CA PRO A 294 -13.01 20.64 -16.23
C PRO A 294 -12.85 22.14 -16.57
N HIS A 295 -13.23 22.50 -17.80
CA HIS A 295 -13.03 23.79 -18.49
C HIS A 295 -13.70 25.04 -17.87
N LYS A 296 -13.88 25.14 -16.55
CA LYS A 296 -14.28 26.42 -15.93
C LYS A 296 -13.04 27.12 -15.38
N PRO A 297 -12.44 28.09 -16.10
CA PRO A 297 -11.65 29.11 -15.44
C PRO A 297 -12.59 29.83 -14.46
N CYS A 298 -12.32 29.72 -13.17
CA CYS A 298 -12.83 30.72 -12.24
C CYS A 298 -12.09 32.01 -12.60
N ASN A 299 -12.73 32.87 -13.39
CA ASN A 299 -12.27 34.22 -13.68
C ASN A 299 -12.13 35.02 -12.38
N THR A 300 -10.99 34.86 -11.71
CA THR A 300 -10.45 35.80 -10.74
C THR A 300 -8.97 35.91 -11.06
N GLU A 301 -8.60 37.04 -11.64
CA GLU A 301 -7.26 37.41 -12.06
C GLU A 301 -6.23 37.11 -10.97
N THR A 302 -5.53 35.98 -11.07
CA THR A 302 -4.22 35.65 -10.47
C THR A 302 -3.70 34.27 -10.95
N ASP A 303 -4.19 33.77 -12.08
CA ASP A 303 -4.00 32.39 -12.54
C ASP A 303 -2.59 32.08 -13.08
N LEU A 304 -1.61 31.97 -12.17
CA LEU A 304 -0.72 30.81 -12.21
C LEU A 304 -1.59 29.60 -11.89
N HIS A 305 -1.67 28.61 -12.79
CA HIS A 305 -2.37 27.34 -12.59
C HIS A 305 -2.28 26.85 -11.14
N SER A 306 -3.28 27.21 -10.35
CA SER A 306 -3.37 26.83 -8.96
C SER A 306 -3.68 25.34 -9.01
N PHE A 307 -2.68 24.53 -8.69
CA PHE A 307 -2.94 23.13 -8.41
C PHE A 307 -3.94 23.10 -7.25
N LEU A 308 -5.20 22.79 -7.58
CA LEU A 308 -6.31 22.61 -6.66
C LEU A 308 -6.53 21.09 -6.51
N PRO A 309 -5.92 20.43 -5.50
CA PRO A 309 -6.44 19.15 -5.01
C PRO A 309 -7.90 19.32 -4.55
N PHE A 310 -8.18 20.52 -4.04
CA PHE A 310 -9.40 20.93 -3.37
C PHE A 310 -10.40 21.50 -4.38
N GLY A 311 -11.33 20.67 -4.86
CA GLY A 311 -12.50 21.16 -5.60
C GLY A 311 -12.56 20.82 -7.09
N ARG A 312 -11.82 19.81 -7.57
CA ARG A 312 -11.69 19.48 -9.01
C ARG A 312 -12.99 19.29 -9.77
N HIS A 313 -14.04 18.81 -9.10
CA HIS A 313 -15.35 18.62 -9.72
C HIS A 313 -16.43 19.60 -9.22
N GLY A 314 -16.05 20.66 -8.48
CA GLY A 314 -16.95 21.70 -8.00
C GLY A 314 -17.96 21.25 -6.92
N CYS A 315 -18.17 19.95 -6.69
CA CYS A 315 -19.05 19.43 -5.64
C CYS A 315 -18.42 18.24 -4.87
N LYS A 316 -18.81 18.08 -3.60
CA LYS A 316 -18.30 17.03 -2.70
C LYS A 316 -18.55 15.61 -3.23
N THR A 317 -19.71 15.37 -3.85
CA THR A 317 -20.12 14.05 -4.37
C THR A 317 -19.19 13.57 -5.48
N SER A 318 -18.87 14.44 -6.43
CA SER A 318 -17.99 14.09 -7.55
C SER A 318 -16.55 13.87 -7.08
N ASN A 319 -16.06 14.66 -6.11
CA ASN A 319 -14.74 14.39 -5.50
C ASN A 319 -14.73 13.03 -4.78
N SER A 320 -15.78 12.68 -4.04
CA SER A 320 -15.89 11.36 -3.37
C SER A 320 -15.92 10.21 -4.38
N LEU A 321 -16.67 10.34 -5.47
CA LEU A 321 -16.72 9.33 -6.54
C LEU A 321 -15.33 9.15 -7.19
N THR A 322 -14.65 10.24 -7.50
CA THR A 322 -13.32 10.24 -8.10
C THR A 322 -12.27 9.62 -7.17
N SER A 323 -12.30 9.92 -5.88
CA SER A 323 -11.46 9.26 -4.88
C SER A 323 -11.74 7.76 -4.82
N ARG A 324 -13.02 7.35 -4.89
CA ARG A 324 -13.39 5.93 -4.96
C ARG A 324 -12.88 5.26 -6.24
N VAL A 325 -12.87 5.94 -7.38
CA VAL A 325 -12.29 5.42 -8.64
C VAL A 325 -10.78 5.19 -8.49
N ILE A 326 -10.04 6.15 -7.92
CA ILE A 326 -8.60 5.99 -7.63
C ILE A 326 -8.38 4.77 -6.74
N LEU A 327 -9.17 4.61 -5.68
CA LEU A 327 -8.91 3.60 -4.64
C LEU A 327 -9.41 2.19 -5.00
N ASN A 328 -10.39 2.06 -5.89
CA ASN A 328 -11.03 0.78 -6.25
C ASN A 328 -10.47 0.10 -7.51
N SER A 329 -9.41 0.65 -8.12
CA SER A 329 -8.77 -0.01 -9.26
C SER A 329 -8.18 -1.38 -8.82
N LYS A 330 -8.69 -2.48 -9.36
CA LYS A 330 -8.25 -3.86 -9.04
C LYS A 330 -6.98 -4.29 -9.79
N ILE A 331 -6.08 -3.35 -10.07
CA ILE A 331 -4.90 -3.62 -10.90
C ILE A 331 -3.82 -4.41 -10.13
N VAL A 332 -3.92 -4.49 -8.80
CA VAL A 332 -2.95 -5.14 -7.92
C VAL A 332 -3.61 -5.91 -6.78
N PHE A 333 -2.94 -6.97 -6.31
CA PHE A 333 -3.41 -7.83 -5.21
C PHE A 333 -3.65 -7.05 -3.91
N MET A 334 -2.83 -6.03 -3.64
CA MET A 334 -3.06 -5.08 -2.54
C MET A 334 -3.88 -3.89 -3.06
N PRO A 335 -5.15 -3.73 -2.65
CA PRO A 335 -5.96 -2.59 -3.05
C PRO A 335 -5.25 -1.26 -2.79
N ARG A 336 -5.41 -0.30 -3.70
CA ARG A 336 -4.90 1.07 -3.52
C ARG A 336 -5.40 1.73 -2.25
N PHE A 337 -6.57 1.31 -1.75
CA PHE A 337 -7.06 1.77 -0.45
C PHE A 337 -6.17 1.39 0.73
N HIS A 338 -5.51 0.22 0.70
CA HIS A 338 -4.55 -0.16 1.73
C HIS A 338 -3.26 0.67 1.61
N ILE A 339 -2.80 0.94 0.39
CA ILE A 339 -1.67 1.86 0.13
C ILE A 339 -1.99 3.25 0.66
N TYR A 340 -3.17 3.77 0.35
CA TYR A 340 -3.67 5.04 0.87
C TYR A 340 -3.66 5.10 2.40
N ARG A 341 -4.18 4.05 3.06
CA ARG A 341 -4.24 3.99 4.53
C ARG A 341 -2.85 4.00 5.17
N ILE A 342 -1.91 3.22 4.63
CA ILE A 342 -0.51 3.21 5.10
C ILE A 342 0.12 4.59 4.87
N LEU A 343 -0.05 5.16 3.67
CA LEU A 343 0.50 6.45 3.32
C LEU A 343 -0.01 7.55 4.26
N LEU A 344 -1.34 7.63 4.47
CA LEU A 344 -1.95 8.62 5.34
C LEU A 344 -1.48 8.47 6.80
N ALA A 345 -1.48 7.25 7.34
CA ALA A 345 -1.00 7.00 8.69
C ALA A 345 0.49 7.36 8.84
N THR A 346 1.30 7.08 7.83
CA THR A 346 2.72 7.43 7.79
C THR A 346 2.92 8.94 7.80
N ILE A 347 2.23 9.69 6.92
CA ILE A 347 2.30 11.15 6.84
C ILE A 347 1.90 11.79 8.16
N VAL A 348 0.76 11.35 8.73
CA VAL A 348 0.25 11.90 10.00
C VAL A 348 1.24 11.65 11.12
N HIS A 349 1.74 10.42 11.26
CA HIS A 349 2.64 10.08 12.36
C HIS A 349 4.00 10.75 12.20
N LEU A 350 4.57 10.73 10.99
CA LEU A 350 5.85 11.38 10.68
C LEU A 350 5.80 12.88 11.00
N PHE A 351 4.77 13.61 10.55
CA PHE A 351 4.67 15.06 10.78
C PHE A 351 4.10 15.45 12.14
N THR A 352 3.54 14.50 12.90
CA THR A 352 3.28 14.70 14.33
C THR A 352 4.57 14.63 15.15
N LYS A 353 5.53 13.81 14.73
CA LYS A 353 6.82 13.61 15.42
C LYS A 353 7.92 14.55 14.93
N CYS A 354 7.85 15.00 13.69
CA CYS A 354 8.87 15.81 13.03
C CYS A 354 8.27 17.11 12.49
N SER A 355 8.99 18.22 12.65
CA SER A 355 8.64 19.48 12.00
C SER A 355 9.46 19.66 10.72
N ILE A 356 8.79 20.05 9.63
CA ILE A 356 9.45 20.48 8.40
C ILE A 356 10.15 21.81 8.68
N LYS A 357 11.42 21.93 8.30
CA LYS A 357 12.21 23.15 8.42
C LYS A 357 12.55 23.73 7.06
#